data_AF-A0A2K8QHC5-F1
#
_entry.id   AF-A0A2K8QHC5-F1
#
_cell.length_a   1.000
_cell.length_b   1.000
_cell.length_c   1.000
_cell.angle_alpha   90.00
_cell.angle_beta   90.00
_cell.angle_gamma   90.00
#
_symmetry.space_group_name_H-M   'P 1'
#
loop_
_entity.id
_entity.type
_entity.pdbx_description
1 polymer ?
#
loop_
_entity_poly.entity_id
_entity_poly.type
_entity_poly.pdbx_seq_one_letter_code
_entity_poly.pdbx_strand_id
1 'polypeptide(L)'
;MGNTATLLVIDAPAAAKISAWFYALQNRHNDNYNGRADRAALRRAAAPYGALTCPGFQRIARILASQIGDKEHRLLAVAIFAAVAVHADEHNGKKSFAAQLGEKVTAGSDRRYLSELRFERLLRAQTPEELCRLLIRAVTIRGSDGVNLPSLADGILLWMDEWYDRQHNLPAQPNPLKRNAVRWACEYNQTSLDPAPDDTPSAHTANEPTGNHPTDNKEPA
;
A
#
# COMPACT_ATOMS: atom_id res chain seq x y z
N MET A 1 2.06 -5.81 18.86
CA MET A 1 2.23 -4.57 18.08
C MET A 1 0.91 -4.27 17.39
N GLY A 2 0.42 -3.02 17.44
CA GLY A 2 -0.79 -2.65 16.70
C GLY A 2 -0.59 -2.86 15.21
N ASN A 3 -1.60 -3.41 14.51
CA ASN A 3 -1.53 -3.63 13.08
C ASN A 3 -1.50 -2.27 12.36
N THR A 4 -0.33 -1.83 11.90
CA THR A 4 -0.18 -0.57 11.17
C THR A 4 -0.97 -0.58 9.86
N ALA A 5 -1.26 -1.76 9.27
CA ALA A 5 -2.05 -1.86 8.05
C ALA A 5 -3.56 -1.60 8.25
N THR A 6 -4.05 -1.48 9.49
CA THR A 6 -5.45 -1.11 9.76
C THR A 6 -5.70 0.34 9.34
N LEU A 7 -6.62 0.56 8.40
CA LEU A 7 -7.00 1.89 7.90
C LEU A 7 -7.53 2.78 9.03
N LEU A 8 -7.15 4.06 9.04
CA LEU A 8 -7.51 5.01 10.11
C LEU A 8 -8.58 6.04 9.70
N VAL A 9 -8.60 6.41 8.42
CA VAL A 9 -9.50 7.41 7.84
C VAL A 9 -10.50 6.74 6.90
N ILE A 10 -10.06 5.76 6.12
CA ILE A 10 -10.92 5.02 5.18
C ILE A 10 -11.58 3.85 5.90
N ASP A 11 -12.88 3.96 6.14
CA ASP A 11 -13.70 2.86 6.67
C ASP A 11 -14.01 1.79 5.61
N ALA A 12 -14.55 0.63 6.03
CA ALA A 12 -14.85 -0.47 5.12
C ALA A 12 -15.86 -0.09 4.00
N PRO A 13 -16.96 0.65 4.29
CA PRO A 13 -17.83 1.17 3.23
C PRO A 13 -17.11 2.07 2.23
N ALA A 14 -16.27 3.00 2.68
CA ALA A 14 -15.49 3.87 1.81
C ALA A 14 -14.47 3.09 0.97
N ALA A 15 -13.81 2.09 1.57
CA ALA A 15 -12.90 1.19 0.86
C ALA A 15 -13.59 0.47 -0.31
N ALA A 16 -14.78 -0.10 -0.08
CA ALA A 16 -15.56 -0.75 -1.13
C ALA A 16 -15.94 0.22 -2.26
N LYS A 17 -16.36 1.45 -1.91
CA LYS A 17 -16.70 2.47 -2.90
C LYS A 17 -15.48 2.96 -3.70
N ILE A 18 -14.30 3.05 -3.09
CA ILE A 18 -13.04 3.35 -3.79
C ILE A 18 -12.75 2.29 -4.84
N SER A 19 -12.82 1.00 -4.47
CA SER A 19 -12.59 -0.10 -5.40
C SER A 19 -13.61 -0.12 -6.54
N ALA A 20 -14.89 0.14 -6.24
CA ALA A 20 -15.94 0.25 -7.24
C ALA A 20 -15.73 1.45 -8.20
N TRP A 21 -15.37 2.62 -7.68
CA TRP A 21 -15.04 3.80 -8.50
C TRP A 21 -13.87 3.51 -9.45
N PHE A 22 -12.81 2.88 -8.94
CA PHE A 22 -11.66 2.53 -9.77
C PHE A 22 -12.01 1.51 -10.85
N TYR A 23 -12.79 0.47 -10.51
CA TYR A 23 -13.27 -0.49 -11.51
C TYR A 23 -14.10 0.20 -12.60
N ALA A 24 -14.99 1.11 -12.21
CA ALA A 24 -15.80 1.87 -13.16
C ALA A 24 -14.95 2.75 -14.09
N LEU A 25 -13.79 3.26 -13.65
CA LEU A 25 -12.86 4.00 -14.52
C LEU A 25 -12.22 3.12 -15.61
N GLN A 26 -12.18 1.80 -15.44
CA GLN A 26 -11.68 0.88 -16.47
C GLN A 26 -12.71 0.64 -17.58
N ASN A 27 -13.99 0.90 -17.30
CA ASN A 27 -15.09 0.60 -18.20
C ASN A 27 -15.40 1.75 -19.16
N ARG A 28 -15.67 1.41 -20.43
CA ARG A 28 -16.07 2.41 -21.44
C ARG A 28 -17.49 2.92 -21.20
N HIS A 29 -18.37 2.03 -20.76
CA HIS A 29 -19.80 2.29 -20.61
C HIS A 29 -20.19 1.89 -19.19
N ASN A 30 -20.31 2.87 -18.31
CA ASN A 30 -21.04 2.75 -17.06
C ASN A 30 -22.46 3.29 -17.28
N ASP A 31 -23.35 3.11 -16.30
CA ASP A 31 -24.77 3.45 -16.38
C ASP A 31 -25.06 4.87 -16.92
N ASN A 32 -24.24 5.86 -16.56
CA ASN A 32 -24.45 7.25 -16.95
C ASN A 32 -23.18 8.01 -17.35
N TYR A 33 -22.05 7.32 -17.57
CA TYR A 33 -20.78 7.97 -17.95
C TYR A 33 -19.77 7.01 -18.56
N ASN A 34 -18.75 7.57 -19.20
CA ASN A 34 -17.62 6.82 -19.74
C ASN A 34 -16.42 6.89 -18.79
N GLY A 35 -16.17 5.80 -18.08
CA GLY A 35 -15.07 5.70 -17.12
C GLY A 35 -13.69 5.84 -17.75
N ARG A 36 -13.46 5.27 -18.94
CA ARG A 36 -12.18 5.42 -19.65
C ARG A 36 -11.92 6.87 -20.06
N ALA A 37 -12.96 7.59 -20.45
CA ALA A 37 -12.85 9.02 -20.77
C ALA A 37 -12.47 9.83 -19.51
N ASP A 38 -13.11 9.55 -18.37
CA ASP A 38 -12.76 10.17 -17.09
C ASP A 38 -11.32 9.85 -16.68
N ARG A 39 -10.89 8.59 -16.77
CA ARG A 39 -9.51 8.17 -16.49
C ARG A 39 -8.51 8.89 -17.39
N ALA A 40 -8.82 9.01 -18.69
CA ALA A 40 -7.99 9.73 -19.63
C ALA A 40 -7.96 11.24 -19.37
N ALA A 41 -9.06 11.83 -18.89
CA ALA A 41 -9.10 13.24 -18.51
C ALA A 41 -8.24 13.50 -17.27
N LEU A 42 -8.38 12.68 -16.23
CA LEU A 42 -7.57 12.74 -15.01
C LEU A 42 -6.07 12.59 -15.30
N ARG A 43 -5.67 11.65 -16.17
CA ARG A 43 -4.26 11.46 -16.57
C ARG A 43 -3.65 12.65 -17.31
N ARG A 44 -4.46 13.44 -18.02
CA ARG A 44 -4.02 14.60 -18.80
C ARG A 44 -4.05 15.90 -17.99
N ALA A 45 -4.72 15.90 -16.84
CA ALA A 45 -4.81 17.07 -15.99
C ALA A 45 -3.46 17.41 -15.35
N ALA A 46 -3.21 18.69 -15.11
CA ALA A 46 -2.01 19.13 -14.41
C ALA A 46 -2.05 18.72 -12.93
N ALA A 47 -1.37 17.64 -12.56
CA ALA A 47 -1.39 17.11 -11.20
C ALA A 47 -0.71 18.06 -10.18
N PRO A 48 -1.17 18.08 -8.91
CA PRO A 48 -2.34 17.37 -8.39
C PRO A 48 -3.67 18.11 -8.63
N TYR A 49 -3.67 19.45 -8.61
CA TYR A 49 -4.92 20.22 -8.50
C TYR A 49 -5.72 20.37 -9.79
N GLY A 50 -5.12 20.14 -10.96
CA GLY A 50 -5.86 20.06 -12.22
C GLY A 50 -6.92 18.94 -12.20
N ALA A 51 -6.77 17.93 -11.34
CA ALA A 51 -7.78 16.90 -11.16
C ALA A 51 -9.10 17.46 -10.60
N LEU A 52 -9.08 18.58 -9.86
CA LEU A 52 -10.27 19.19 -9.27
C LEU A 52 -11.34 19.55 -10.31
N THR A 53 -10.93 19.85 -11.54
CA THR A 53 -11.83 20.22 -12.64
C THR A 53 -12.33 19.02 -13.45
N CYS A 54 -11.91 17.80 -13.12
CA CYS A 54 -12.28 16.60 -13.86
C CYS A 54 -13.57 15.95 -13.32
N PRO A 55 -14.50 15.50 -14.19
CA PRO A 55 -15.71 14.79 -13.76
C PRO A 55 -15.41 13.52 -12.94
N GLY A 56 -14.34 12.78 -13.28
CA GLY A 56 -13.91 11.60 -12.54
C GLY A 56 -13.53 11.90 -11.08
N PHE A 57 -12.94 13.07 -10.81
CA PHE A 57 -12.67 13.54 -9.44
C PHE A 57 -13.98 13.87 -8.69
N GLN A 58 -14.90 14.58 -9.34
CA GLN A 58 -16.18 14.96 -8.72
C GLN A 58 -17.00 13.73 -8.28
N ARG A 59 -16.84 12.58 -8.94
CA ARG A 59 -17.44 11.30 -8.53
C ARG A 59 -16.82 10.76 -7.24
N ILE A 60 -15.49 10.67 -7.15
CA ILE A 60 -14.83 10.14 -5.96
C ILE A 60 -14.95 11.09 -4.76
N ALA A 61 -14.94 12.41 -4.99
CA ALA A 61 -15.16 13.40 -3.94
C ALA A 61 -16.54 13.25 -3.29
N ARG A 62 -17.60 13.02 -4.06
CA ARG A 62 -18.95 12.74 -3.51
C ARG A 62 -19.00 11.44 -2.71
N ILE A 63 -18.32 10.40 -3.19
CA ILE A 63 -18.26 9.10 -2.53
C ILE A 63 -17.53 9.19 -1.17
N LEU A 64 -16.49 10.01 -1.09
CA LEU A 64 -15.67 10.23 0.10
C LEU A 64 -16.06 11.49 0.89
N ALA A 65 -17.27 12.03 0.66
CA ALA A 65 -17.71 13.28 1.30
C ALA A 65 -17.64 13.22 2.83
N SER A 66 -17.96 12.07 3.44
CA SER A 66 -17.83 11.86 4.89
C SER A 66 -16.38 11.88 5.39
N GLN A 67 -15.44 11.38 4.59
CA GLN A 67 -14.01 11.38 4.93
C GLN A 67 -13.38 12.76 4.75
N ILE A 68 -13.86 13.53 3.76
CA ILE A 68 -13.48 14.92 3.55
C ILE A 68 -14.01 15.81 4.68
N GLY A 69 -15.31 15.72 4.99
CA GLY A 69 -15.98 16.60 5.95
C GLY A 69 -15.80 18.09 5.58
N ASP A 70 -15.64 18.95 6.59
CA ASP A 70 -15.42 20.40 6.38
C ASP A 70 -13.94 20.76 6.18
N LYS A 71 -13.07 19.78 5.92
CA LYS A 71 -11.62 19.97 5.85
C LYS A 71 -11.17 20.15 4.40
N GLU A 72 -10.87 21.39 4.02
CA GLU A 72 -10.38 21.71 2.67
C GLU A 72 -9.10 20.94 2.30
N HIS A 73 -8.17 20.75 3.25
CA HIS A 73 -6.97 19.96 3.01
C HIS A 73 -7.28 18.49 2.65
N ARG A 74 -8.38 17.92 3.14
CA ARG A 74 -8.80 16.55 2.77
C ARG A 74 -9.42 16.48 1.38
N LEU A 75 -10.06 17.55 0.91
CA LEU A 75 -10.49 17.64 -0.49
C LEU A 75 -9.27 17.60 -1.43
N LEU A 76 -8.21 18.33 -1.07
CA LEU A 76 -6.94 18.30 -1.79
C LEU A 76 -6.27 16.91 -1.71
N ALA A 77 -6.33 16.23 -0.56
CA ALA A 77 -5.86 14.84 -0.42
C ALA A 77 -6.57 13.90 -1.42
N VAL A 78 -7.89 14.03 -1.54
CA VAL A 78 -8.68 13.22 -2.49
C VAL A 78 -8.34 13.57 -3.94
N ALA A 79 -7.97 14.81 -4.24
CA ALA A 79 -7.49 15.20 -5.57
C ALA A 79 -6.13 14.54 -5.89
N ILE A 80 -5.20 14.52 -4.94
CA ILE A 80 -3.94 13.77 -5.06
C ILE A 80 -4.22 12.28 -5.27
N PHE A 81 -5.10 11.70 -4.46
CA PHE A 81 -5.48 10.29 -4.60
C PHE A 81 -6.05 10.01 -6.00
N ALA A 82 -6.98 10.83 -6.50
CA ALA A 82 -7.54 10.66 -7.84
C ALA A 82 -6.47 10.80 -8.93
N ALA A 83 -5.59 11.79 -8.83
CA ALA A 83 -4.50 12.02 -9.76
C ALA A 83 -3.48 10.86 -9.77
N VAL A 84 -3.24 10.20 -8.63
CA VAL A 84 -2.35 9.04 -8.51
C VAL A 84 -3.03 7.75 -8.98
N ALA A 85 -4.24 7.48 -8.49
CA ALA A 85 -4.94 6.20 -8.66
C ALA A 85 -5.17 5.86 -10.14
N VAL A 86 -5.40 6.85 -11.00
CA VAL A 86 -5.59 6.61 -12.44
C VAL A 86 -4.37 6.02 -13.15
N HIS A 87 -3.19 6.09 -12.55
CA HIS A 87 -1.97 5.46 -13.05
C HIS A 87 -1.79 4.00 -12.61
N ALA A 88 -2.62 3.49 -11.69
CA ALA A 88 -2.64 2.08 -11.36
C ALA A 88 -3.29 1.29 -12.50
N ASP A 89 -2.77 0.11 -12.82
CA ASP A 89 -3.40 -0.77 -13.79
C ASP A 89 -4.48 -1.63 -13.15
N GLU A 90 -4.22 -2.16 -11.94
CA GLU A 90 -5.14 -3.01 -11.20
C GLU A 90 -5.29 -2.62 -9.73
N HIS A 91 -6.42 -3.02 -9.14
CA HIS A 91 -6.63 -2.95 -7.70
C HIS A 91 -6.21 -4.29 -7.06
N ASN A 92 -5.31 -4.22 -6.09
CA ASN A 92 -4.85 -5.39 -5.33
C ASN A 92 -4.97 -5.13 -3.84
N GLY A 93 -5.99 -5.74 -3.20
CA GLY A 93 -6.28 -5.57 -1.78
C GLY A 93 -5.52 -6.51 -0.81
N LYS A 94 -4.58 -7.35 -1.29
CA LYS A 94 -3.98 -8.43 -0.49
C LYS A 94 -3.09 -7.94 0.67
N LYS A 95 -2.34 -6.88 0.46
CA LYS A 95 -1.44 -6.24 1.44
C LYS A 95 -1.64 -4.72 1.41
N SER A 96 -1.14 -4.00 2.40
CA SER A 96 -1.19 -2.54 2.39
C SER A 96 -0.34 -1.96 1.25
N PHE A 97 -0.62 -0.72 0.85
CA PHE A 97 0.10 -0.06 -0.25
C PHE A 97 1.62 -0.06 0.01
N ALA A 98 2.06 0.35 1.20
CA ALA A 98 3.48 0.43 1.52
C ALA A 98 4.16 -0.94 1.58
N ALA A 99 3.49 -1.97 2.14
CA ALA A 99 4.00 -3.34 2.15
C ALA A 99 4.26 -3.86 0.73
N GLN A 100 3.34 -3.58 -0.19
CA GLN A 100 3.49 -4.00 -1.58
C GLN A 100 4.63 -3.28 -2.32
N LEU A 101 5.01 -2.06 -1.92
CA LEU A 101 6.19 -1.39 -2.48
C LEU A 101 7.51 -2.07 -2.05
N GLY A 102 7.48 -2.73 -0.88
CA GLY A 102 8.62 -3.48 -0.33
C GLY A 102 8.77 -4.89 -0.87
N GLU A 103 7.80 -5.38 -1.67
CA GLU A 103 7.85 -6.72 -2.28
C GLU A 103 8.94 -6.86 -3.33
N LYS A 104 9.51 -8.06 -3.40
CA LYS A 104 10.46 -8.46 -4.44
C LYS A 104 9.73 -8.56 -5.78
N VAL A 105 10.30 -7.95 -6.82
CA VAL A 105 9.73 -7.92 -8.19
C VAL A 105 9.67 -9.32 -8.80
N THR A 106 10.65 -10.17 -8.45
CA THR A 106 10.73 -11.55 -8.94
C THR A 106 11.12 -12.46 -7.78
N ALA A 107 10.51 -13.64 -7.72
CA ALA A 107 10.90 -14.66 -6.75
C ALA A 107 12.41 -14.98 -6.88
N GLY A 108 13.11 -15.00 -5.76
CA GLY A 108 14.57 -15.22 -5.72
C GLY A 108 15.45 -14.00 -6.01
N SER A 109 14.88 -12.82 -6.34
CA SER A 109 15.65 -11.58 -6.49
C SER A 109 15.55 -10.70 -5.24
N ASP A 110 16.63 -10.04 -4.84
CA ASP A 110 16.59 -9.00 -3.79
C ASP A 110 16.06 -7.65 -4.28
N ARG A 111 15.75 -7.54 -5.57
CA ARG A 111 15.18 -6.32 -6.13
C ARG A 111 13.73 -6.15 -5.69
N ARG A 112 13.48 -5.13 -4.87
CA ARG A 112 12.14 -4.66 -4.49
C ARG A 112 11.49 -3.81 -5.59
N TYR A 113 10.16 -3.70 -5.62
CA TYR A 113 9.45 -2.77 -6.52
C TYR A 113 9.97 -1.36 -6.36
N LEU A 114 9.93 -0.85 -5.13
CA LEU A 114 10.55 0.42 -4.78
C LEU A 114 11.76 0.14 -3.89
N SER A 115 12.96 0.50 -4.35
CA SER A 115 14.18 0.44 -3.53
C SER A 115 14.05 1.29 -2.26
N GLU A 116 14.70 0.89 -1.17
CA GLU A 116 14.67 1.59 0.13
C GLU A 116 14.97 3.09 0.01
N LEU A 117 16.04 3.48 -0.70
CA LEU A 117 16.37 4.89 -0.92
C LEU A 117 15.24 5.71 -1.58
N ARG A 118 14.49 5.11 -2.51
CA ARG A 118 13.36 5.78 -3.17
C ARG A 118 12.14 5.83 -2.26
N PHE A 119 11.96 4.79 -1.44
CA PHE A 119 10.92 4.76 -0.44
C PHE A 119 11.17 5.80 0.66
N GLU A 120 12.41 5.94 1.15
CA GLU A 120 12.77 7.02 2.06
C GLU A 120 12.51 8.41 1.48
N ARG A 121 12.79 8.62 0.18
CA ARG A 121 12.45 9.87 -0.50
C ARG A 121 10.94 10.12 -0.50
N LEU A 122 10.12 9.08 -0.69
CA LEU A 122 8.67 9.17 -0.57
C LEU A 122 8.25 9.58 0.85
N LEU A 123 8.85 8.99 1.89
CA LEU A 123 8.57 9.34 3.30
C LEU A 123 8.96 10.78 3.65
N ARG A 124 9.99 11.33 3.00
CA ARG A 124 10.51 12.68 3.24
C ARG A 124 9.82 13.77 2.39
N ALA A 125 8.80 13.44 1.62
CA ALA A 125 8.06 14.42 0.81
C ALA A 125 7.57 15.59 1.67
N GLN A 126 7.82 16.82 1.23
CA GLN A 126 7.51 18.04 1.98
C GLN A 126 6.29 18.79 1.44
N THR A 127 5.97 18.63 0.15
CA THR A 127 4.85 19.32 -0.48
C THR A 127 3.85 18.33 -1.11
N PRO A 128 2.57 18.71 -1.24
CA PRO A 128 1.55 17.89 -1.89
C PRO A 128 1.93 17.49 -3.33
N GLU A 129 2.56 18.39 -4.07
CA GLU A 129 2.99 18.18 -5.46
C GLU A 129 4.16 17.20 -5.53
N GLU A 130 5.10 17.28 -4.58
CA GLU A 130 6.18 16.31 -4.45
C GLU A 130 5.63 14.91 -4.12
N LEU A 131 4.75 14.81 -3.11
CA LEU A 131 4.10 13.56 -2.75
C LEU A 131 3.38 12.95 -3.96
N CYS A 132 2.55 13.74 -4.65
CA CYS A 132 1.79 13.28 -5.82
C CYS A 132 2.72 12.71 -6.90
N ARG A 133 3.81 13.40 -7.25
CA ARG A 133 4.77 12.93 -8.25
C ARG A 133 5.47 11.63 -7.84
N LEU A 134 5.86 11.51 -6.56
CA LEU A 134 6.51 10.30 -6.05
C LEU A 134 5.54 9.12 -6.03
N LEU A 135 4.28 9.35 -5.65
CA LEU A 135 3.24 8.32 -5.63
C LEU A 135 2.83 7.86 -7.02
N ILE A 136 2.72 8.75 -8.02
CA ILE A 136 2.47 8.36 -9.42
C ILE A 136 3.55 7.35 -9.86
N ARG A 137 4.83 7.64 -9.60
CA ARG A 137 5.94 6.72 -9.93
C ARG A 137 5.81 5.40 -9.18
N ALA A 138 5.52 5.44 -7.88
CA ALA A 138 5.40 4.24 -7.05
C ALA A 138 4.26 3.32 -7.54
N VAL A 139 3.12 3.90 -7.92
CA VAL A 139 1.98 3.16 -8.47
C VAL A 139 2.29 2.61 -9.86
N THR A 140 2.90 3.40 -10.76
CA THR A 140 3.25 2.94 -12.11
C THR A 140 4.27 1.80 -12.08
N ILE A 141 5.22 1.80 -11.15
CA ILE A 141 6.21 0.72 -11.01
C ILE A 141 5.56 -0.64 -10.71
N ARG A 142 4.38 -0.66 -10.07
CA ARG A 142 3.66 -1.90 -9.75
C ARG A 142 2.95 -2.50 -10.95
N GLY A 143 2.67 -1.71 -11.99
CA GLY A 143 2.05 -2.17 -13.23
C GLY A 143 0.85 -3.09 -12.98
N SER A 144 0.86 -4.26 -13.65
CA SER A 144 -0.18 -5.29 -13.56
C SER A 144 -0.34 -5.92 -12.19
N ASP A 145 0.66 -5.90 -11.31
CA ASP A 145 0.51 -6.43 -9.94
C ASP A 145 -0.43 -5.58 -9.08
N GLY A 146 -0.74 -4.38 -9.56
CA GLY A 146 -1.75 -3.49 -8.98
C GLY A 146 -1.38 -2.95 -7.61
N VAL A 147 -2.23 -2.08 -7.08
CA VAL A 147 -2.03 -1.46 -5.77
C VAL A 147 -3.27 -1.50 -4.89
N ASN A 148 -3.06 -1.51 -3.57
CA ASN A 148 -4.15 -1.38 -2.61
C ASN A 148 -4.64 0.06 -2.55
N LEU A 149 -5.71 0.36 -3.29
CA LEU A 149 -6.25 1.71 -3.45
C LEU A 149 -6.86 2.28 -2.16
N PRO A 150 -7.65 1.54 -1.35
CA PRO A 150 -8.06 2.02 -0.03
C PRO A 150 -6.90 2.36 0.89
N SER A 151 -5.86 1.51 0.95
CA SER A 151 -4.66 1.77 1.77
C SER A 151 -3.86 2.97 1.26
N LEU A 152 -3.77 3.16 -0.06
CA LEU A 152 -3.16 4.33 -0.66
C LEU A 152 -3.94 5.61 -0.30
N ALA A 153 -5.27 5.60 -0.43
CA ALA A 153 -6.12 6.74 -0.05
C ALA A 153 -5.93 7.08 1.43
N ASP A 154 -6.01 6.09 2.32
CA ASP A 154 -5.81 6.27 3.76
C ASP A 154 -4.47 6.96 4.08
N GLY A 155 -3.38 6.47 3.50
CA GLY A 155 -2.05 7.07 3.67
C GLY A 155 -1.95 8.49 3.14
N ILE A 156 -2.57 8.80 2.00
CA ILE A 156 -2.59 10.17 1.44
C ILE A 156 -3.39 11.11 2.35
N LEU A 157 -4.57 10.70 2.83
CA LEU A 157 -5.37 11.53 3.75
C LEU A 157 -4.63 11.78 5.07
N LEU A 158 -3.97 10.76 5.64
CA LEU A 158 -3.14 10.91 6.83
C LEU A 158 -1.94 11.85 6.60
N TRP A 159 -1.25 11.70 5.47
CA TRP A 159 -0.15 12.61 5.11
C TRP A 159 -0.63 14.06 5.02
N MET A 160 -1.80 14.27 4.43
CA MET A 160 -2.34 15.60 4.19
C MET A 160 -2.80 16.27 5.49
N ASP A 161 -3.40 15.51 6.41
CA ASP A 161 -3.69 15.97 7.77
C ASP A 161 -2.39 16.39 8.48
N GLU A 162 -1.34 15.55 8.46
CA GLU A 162 -0.04 15.87 9.09
C GLU A 162 0.69 17.05 8.43
N TRP A 163 0.59 17.18 7.11
CA TRP A 163 1.13 18.34 6.41
C TRP A 163 0.41 19.62 6.83
N TYR A 164 -0.92 19.58 6.90
CA TYR A 164 -1.73 20.72 7.31
C TYR A 164 -1.39 21.15 8.74
N ASP A 165 -1.28 20.20 9.66
CA ASP A 165 -0.89 20.45 11.05
C ASP A 165 0.48 21.14 11.12
N ARG A 166 1.47 20.66 10.35
CA ARG A 166 2.80 21.29 10.26
C ARG A 166 2.75 22.72 9.73
N GLN A 167 1.95 22.99 8.67
CA GLN A 167 1.82 24.34 8.12
C GLN A 167 1.19 25.34 9.09
N HIS A 168 0.32 24.85 9.99
CA HIS A 168 -0.41 25.68 10.95
C HIS A 168 0.20 25.64 12.37
N ASN A 169 1.40 25.06 12.53
CA ASN A 169 2.06 24.88 13.83
C ASN A 169 1.18 24.17 14.87
N LEU A 170 0.34 23.24 14.43
CA LEU A 170 -0.49 22.40 15.30
C LEU A 170 0.33 21.22 15.85
N PRO A 171 -0.04 20.69 17.02
CA PRO A 171 0.68 19.57 17.62
C PRO A 171 0.56 18.31 16.75
N ALA A 172 1.69 17.65 16.53
CA ALA A 172 1.71 16.39 15.80
C ALA A 172 0.93 15.29 16.54
N GLN A 173 0.43 14.30 15.77
CA GLN A 173 -0.24 13.12 16.31
C GLN A 173 0.57 12.48 17.46
N PRO A 174 0.02 12.41 18.70
CA PRO A 174 0.78 11.94 19.87
C PRO A 174 1.20 10.48 19.76
N ASN A 175 0.36 9.66 19.14
CA ASN A 175 0.68 8.25 18.91
C ASN A 175 1.54 8.12 17.64
N PRO A 176 2.83 7.72 17.74
CA PRO A 176 3.71 7.60 16.58
C PRO A 176 3.23 6.54 15.58
N LEU A 177 2.54 5.48 16.03
CA LEU A 177 2.01 4.42 15.17
C LEU A 177 0.77 4.85 14.36
N LYS A 178 0.23 6.05 14.64
CA LYS A 178 -0.81 6.67 13.81
C LYS A 178 -0.23 7.60 12.74
N ARG A 179 1.06 7.92 12.81
CA ARG A 179 1.72 8.80 11.84
C ARG A 179 1.95 8.05 10.54
N ASN A 180 1.63 8.67 9.40
CA ASN A 180 1.74 8.07 8.09
C ASN A 180 3.16 7.53 7.84
N ALA A 181 4.19 8.35 8.06
CA ALA A 181 5.56 7.96 7.76
C ALA A 181 6.01 6.70 8.54
N VAL A 182 5.60 6.60 9.81
CA VAL A 182 5.90 5.43 10.66
C VAL A 182 5.12 4.21 10.19
N ARG A 183 3.83 4.36 9.90
CA ARG A 183 2.98 3.27 9.40
C ARG A 183 3.51 2.69 8.10
N TRP A 184 3.75 3.55 7.10
CA TRP A 184 4.33 3.14 5.83
C TRP A 184 5.70 2.47 6.01
N ALA A 185 6.58 3.01 6.88
CA ALA A 185 7.87 2.38 7.15
C ALA A 185 7.75 0.98 7.78
N CYS A 186 6.86 0.81 8.77
CA CYS A 186 6.60 -0.49 9.37
C CYS A 186 6.08 -1.49 8.33
N GLU A 187 5.09 -1.09 7.53
CA GLU A 187 4.47 -1.93 6.50
C GLU A 187 5.45 -2.33 5.39
N TYR A 188 6.24 -1.39 4.87
CA TYR A 188 7.23 -1.64 3.83
C TYR A 188 8.29 -2.67 4.27
N ASN A 189 8.64 -2.67 5.56
CA ASN A 189 9.63 -3.58 6.13
C ASN A 189 9.06 -4.94 6.57
N GLN A 190 7.75 -5.08 6.74
CA GLN A 190 7.11 -6.36 7.08
C GLN A 190 7.37 -7.42 6.00
N THR A 191 7.54 -7.01 4.75
CA THR A 191 7.84 -7.91 3.62
C THR A 191 9.23 -8.56 3.71
N SER A 192 10.16 -7.98 4.48
CA SER A 192 11.48 -8.60 4.75
C SER A 192 11.47 -9.61 5.90
N LEU A 193 10.35 -9.77 6.61
CA LEU A 193 10.23 -10.69 7.75
C LEU A 193 9.48 -11.99 7.44
N ASP A 194 8.99 -12.18 6.22
CA ASP A 194 8.55 -13.51 5.80
C ASP A 194 9.79 -14.41 5.72
N PRO A 195 9.88 -15.50 6.52
CA PRO A 195 11.05 -16.37 6.50
C PRO A 195 11.21 -16.96 5.10
N ALA A 196 12.43 -16.87 4.55
CA ALA A 196 12.76 -17.54 3.31
C ALA A 196 12.41 -19.03 3.43
N PRO A 197 11.81 -19.67 2.41
CA PRO A 197 11.40 -21.07 2.49
C PRO A 197 12.57 -22.08 2.51
N ASP A 198 13.81 -21.65 2.77
CA ASP A 198 15.01 -22.49 2.63
C ASP A 198 15.71 -22.87 3.94
N ASP A 199 15.23 -22.45 5.11
CA ASP A 199 15.70 -22.99 6.40
C ASP A 199 14.80 -24.15 6.86
N THR A 200 14.68 -25.18 6.03
CA THR A 200 14.28 -26.51 6.51
C THR A 200 15.58 -27.28 6.77
N PRO A 201 15.92 -27.68 8.00
CA PRO A 201 17.08 -28.53 8.22
C PRO A 201 16.85 -29.86 7.51
N SER A 202 17.59 -30.12 6.43
CA SER A 202 17.67 -31.43 5.81
C SER A 202 18.11 -32.45 6.87
N ALA A 203 17.17 -33.29 7.29
CA ALA A 203 17.46 -34.45 8.11
C ALA A 203 18.25 -35.47 7.27
N HIS A 204 19.57 -35.34 7.27
CA HIS A 204 20.47 -36.42 6.89
C HIS A 204 20.46 -37.48 8.00
N THR A 205 19.65 -38.52 7.86
CA THR A 205 19.86 -39.78 8.59
C THR A 205 21.00 -40.55 7.93
N ALA A 206 22.21 -40.33 8.44
CA ALA A 206 23.31 -41.28 8.31
C ALA A 206 23.09 -42.41 9.34
N ASN A 207 22.85 -43.62 8.86
CA ASN A 207 22.78 -44.82 9.70
C ASN A 207 24.17 -45.45 9.87
N GLU A 208 24.40 -45.89 11.12
CA GLU A 208 25.40 -46.86 11.63
C GLU A 208 26.88 -46.45 11.77
N PRO A 209 27.68 -47.12 12.64
CA PRO A 209 27.36 -48.25 13.55
C PRO A 209 27.89 -48.08 15.00
N THR A 210 27.48 -49.01 15.89
CA THR A 210 28.18 -49.66 17.04
C THR A 210 27.10 -50.09 18.05
N GLY A 211 26.85 -51.36 18.33
CA GLY A 211 27.81 -52.39 18.74
C GLY A 211 27.85 -52.43 20.27
N ASN A 212 27.03 -53.27 20.91
CA ASN A 212 27.47 -54.06 22.07
C ASN A 212 26.44 -55.10 22.53
N HIS A 213 26.97 -56.32 22.67
CA HIS A 213 26.39 -57.53 23.21
C HIS A 213 26.31 -57.46 24.74
N PRO A 214 25.42 -58.24 25.37
CA PRO A 214 25.87 -59.00 26.53
C PRO A 214 25.44 -60.47 26.48
N THR A 215 26.38 -61.31 26.91
CA THR A 215 26.26 -62.71 27.31
C THR A 215 25.47 -62.85 28.62
N ASP A 216 24.66 -63.91 28.80
CA ASP A 216 25.04 -65.08 29.62
C ASP A 216 23.88 -66.09 29.82
N ASN A 217 24.16 -67.34 29.43
CA ASN A 217 23.75 -68.67 29.89
C ASN A 217 22.46 -68.92 30.72
N LYS A 218 21.68 -69.95 30.31
CA LYS A 218 21.70 -71.29 30.95
C LYS A 218 20.79 -72.33 30.24
N GLU A 219 21.41 -73.44 29.82
CA GLU A 219 20.88 -74.82 29.76
C GLU A 219 20.44 -75.32 31.18
N PRO A 220 19.85 -76.52 31.40
CA PRO A 220 19.84 -77.72 30.54
C PRO A 220 18.51 -78.53 30.48
N ALA A 221 18.61 -79.64 29.72
CA ALA A 221 17.91 -80.94 29.79
C ALA A 221 16.98 -81.26 28.62
#